data_AF-A0A3D6CHA1-F1
#
_entry.id   AF-A0A3D6CHA1-F1
#
_cell.length_a   1.000
_cell.length_b   1.000
_cell.length_c   1.000
_cell.angle_alpha   90.00
_cell.angle_beta   90.00
_cell.angle_gamma   90.00
#
_symmetry.space_group_name_H-M   'P 1'
#
loop_
_entity.id
_entity.type
_entity.pdbx_description
1 polymer ?
#
loop_
_entity_poly.entity_id
_entity_poly.type
_entity_poly.pdbx_seq_one_letter_code
_entity_poly.pdbx_strand_id
1 'polypeptide(L)'
;MQRAQYDRNLYDKKTGFMRPRKNGGWLSPFEPREVNNHFTEANSWQYSFYMPHDINGYMRMIGGPKKLESKLDALFSAPAQTTGRDQSDITGLIGQYAHGNEPSHHVIYLYNFAGAPQKTQSLARKVMREMYHNAPDGLIGNEDCGQMSAWYVMSALGFYPVTPGSDHYVIGSPLFNLAEINLEDGRSFVVNAPGAATNGNDYVQNILISTTKSLRPTNWPNGYLRHSDIIGGGLVTMMMGNKPSNALKNMPKLDIAADNPDLAIVQNPVIHGADISFKNVKTVRVEAPTKGSKVYITTDGTTPSASSIRYRKPIRVDRSMTLKAVAIDQNGKFSKVSTAVYQKMEHDWSVALATAYEPQYDAGGPDGLIDGIRGSVNWRMGNWQGYQKTDMDVRIDLKKISTVSAVTAGFLQDTRSWIVLPKEVVISVSADGVQFKNVAVIAPTIPVQDLVPQVWNLEAKFDKEQARFIRIEAKQFGELPSWHEGAGGDTHIFIDEVNIK
;
A
#
# COMPACT_ATOMS: atom_id res chain seq x y z
N MET A 1 -19.68 9.70 -5.87
CA MET A 1 -18.79 10.31 -6.88
C MET A 1 -17.57 11.03 -6.31
N GLN A 2 -17.67 12.03 -5.43
CA GLN A 2 -16.46 12.71 -4.89
C GLN A 2 -15.43 11.76 -4.24
N ARG A 3 -15.90 10.76 -3.49
CA ARG A 3 -15.04 9.72 -2.87
C ARG A 3 -14.23 8.91 -3.89
N ALA A 4 -14.71 8.76 -5.12
CA ALA A 4 -14.02 8.03 -6.17
C ALA A 4 -12.79 8.77 -6.73
N GLN A 5 -12.49 9.98 -6.23
CA GLN A 5 -11.28 10.74 -6.56
C GLN A 5 -10.29 10.82 -5.38
N TYR A 6 -10.53 10.08 -4.29
CA TYR A 6 -9.70 10.19 -3.08
C TYR A 6 -8.30 9.58 -3.24
N ASP A 7 -8.08 8.77 -4.29
CA ASP A 7 -6.76 8.33 -4.76
C ASP A 7 -5.81 9.52 -4.96
N ARG A 8 -6.32 10.66 -5.42
CA ARG A 8 -5.55 11.89 -5.62
C ARG A 8 -4.93 12.43 -4.34
N ASN A 9 -5.48 12.10 -3.16
CA ASN A 9 -4.88 12.50 -1.90
C ASN A 9 -3.60 11.69 -1.58
N LEU A 10 -3.41 10.53 -2.19
CA LEU A 10 -2.28 9.64 -1.94
C LEU A 10 -1.18 9.72 -3.00
N TYR A 11 -1.40 10.42 -4.11
CA TYR A 11 -0.37 10.60 -5.13
C TYR A 11 0.68 11.63 -4.72
N ASP A 12 1.89 11.17 -4.42
CA ASP A 12 3.05 12.02 -4.14
C ASP A 12 3.75 12.37 -5.46
N LYS A 13 3.57 13.61 -5.92
CA LYS A 13 4.17 14.11 -7.18
C LYS A 13 5.70 14.08 -7.16
N LYS A 14 6.33 14.10 -5.99
CA LYS A 14 7.80 14.10 -5.86
C LYS A 14 8.37 12.71 -6.17
N THR A 15 7.71 11.66 -5.70
CA THR A 15 8.14 10.27 -5.93
C THR A 15 7.52 9.69 -7.20
N GLY A 16 6.36 10.21 -7.62
CA GLY A 16 5.58 9.69 -8.72
C GLY A 16 4.77 8.44 -8.36
N PHE A 17 4.59 8.16 -7.07
CA PHE A 17 3.92 6.96 -6.55
C PHE A 17 2.72 7.30 -5.66
N MET A 18 1.80 6.35 -5.52
CA MET A 18 0.84 6.35 -4.42
C MET A 18 1.60 6.09 -3.13
N ARG A 19 1.59 7.05 -2.22
CA ARG A 19 2.37 7.03 -0.97
C ARG A 19 1.41 7.13 0.22
N PRO A 20 1.56 6.27 1.24
CA PRO A 20 0.76 6.37 2.45
C PRO A 20 0.96 7.72 3.13
N ARG A 21 -0.09 8.22 3.79
CA ARG A 21 0.00 9.40 4.66
C ARG A 21 0.04 8.98 6.13
N LYS A 22 0.94 9.56 6.90
CA LYS A 22 1.07 9.39 8.36
C LYS A 22 1.02 10.77 9.01
N ASN A 23 0.16 10.94 10.01
CA ASN A 23 0.02 12.19 10.78
C ASN A 23 -0.13 13.47 9.92
N GLY A 24 -0.99 13.41 8.89
CA GLY A 24 -1.22 14.52 7.95
C GLY A 24 -0.13 14.73 6.90
N GLY A 25 1.04 14.11 7.05
CA GLY A 25 2.16 14.12 6.12
C GLY A 25 2.30 12.84 5.32
N TRP A 26 3.34 12.75 4.51
CA TRP A 26 3.73 11.52 3.83
C TRP A 26 4.50 10.59 4.78
N LEU A 27 4.27 9.27 4.68
CA LEU A 27 5.09 8.26 5.37
C LEU A 27 6.56 8.37 4.93
N SER A 28 7.51 8.48 5.86
CA SER A 28 8.94 8.61 5.58
C SER A 28 9.77 7.76 6.55
N PRO A 29 10.87 7.11 6.11
CA PRO A 29 11.36 7.00 4.72
C PRO A 29 10.34 6.27 3.81
N PHE A 30 10.56 6.34 2.49
CA PHE A 30 9.68 5.69 1.51
C PHE A 30 10.50 4.99 0.44
N GLU A 31 10.38 3.67 0.37
CA GLU A 31 10.93 2.81 -0.69
C GLU A 31 9.75 2.18 -1.44
N PRO A 32 9.53 2.48 -2.74
CA PRO A 32 8.37 1.99 -3.46
C PRO A 32 8.33 0.46 -3.66
N ARG A 33 9.46 -0.25 -3.50
CA ARG A 33 9.52 -1.73 -3.55
C ARG A 33 9.21 -2.41 -2.21
N GLU A 34 9.02 -1.63 -1.16
CA GLU A 34 8.77 -2.15 0.18
C GLU A 34 7.37 -2.76 0.28
N VAL A 35 7.33 -4.04 0.61
CA VAL A 35 6.12 -4.74 1.06
C VAL A 35 5.97 -4.44 2.54
N ASN A 36 4.87 -3.79 2.90
CA ASN A 36 4.60 -3.30 4.26
C ASN A 36 3.10 -3.35 4.55
N ASN A 37 2.69 -2.78 5.69
CA ASN A 37 1.30 -2.81 6.16
C ASN A 37 0.38 -1.79 5.46
N HIS A 38 0.89 -0.99 4.52
CA HIS A 38 0.10 0.05 3.84
C HIS A 38 -0.43 -0.40 2.48
N PHE A 39 0.08 -1.50 1.94
CA PHE A 39 -0.38 -2.13 0.71
C PHE A 39 -0.64 -3.61 1.00
N THR A 40 -1.84 -4.09 0.67
CA THR A 40 -2.18 -5.51 0.87
C THR A 40 -1.44 -6.35 -0.16
N GLU A 41 -0.60 -7.27 0.32
CA GLU A 41 0.12 -8.29 -0.48
C GLU A 41 0.97 -7.73 -1.63
N ALA A 42 1.36 -6.47 -1.55
CA ALA A 42 1.94 -5.75 -2.65
C ALA A 42 2.85 -4.62 -2.16
N ASN A 43 3.37 -3.85 -3.11
CA ASN A 43 4.06 -2.60 -2.83
C ASN A 43 3.49 -1.44 -3.67
N SER A 44 4.12 -0.27 -3.54
CA SER A 44 3.67 0.93 -4.22
C SER A 44 3.83 0.88 -5.74
N TRP A 45 4.79 0.11 -6.26
CA TRP A 45 4.92 -0.09 -7.71
C TRP A 45 3.66 -0.67 -8.32
N GLN A 46 3.07 -1.67 -7.67
CA GLN A 46 1.89 -2.39 -8.15
C GLN A 46 0.62 -1.54 -7.94
N TYR A 47 0.39 -1.02 -6.73
CA TYR A 47 -0.82 -0.27 -6.40
C TYR A 47 -0.92 1.11 -7.05
N SER A 48 0.19 1.71 -7.51
CA SER A 48 0.17 3.03 -8.14
C SER A 48 -0.60 3.10 -9.46
N PHE A 49 -1.10 1.98 -9.96
CA PHE A 49 -1.89 1.89 -11.20
C PHE A 49 -3.37 1.57 -10.95
N TYR A 50 -3.82 1.46 -9.70
CA TYR A 50 -5.16 0.95 -9.37
C TYR A 50 -6.24 2.05 -9.31
N MET A 51 -6.49 2.68 -10.46
CA MET A 51 -7.58 3.66 -10.65
C MET A 51 -8.42 3.31 -11.87
N PRO A 52 -8.98 2.08 -11.94
CA PRO A 52 -9.63 1.57 -13.16
C PRO A 52 -10.83 2.42 -13.58
N HIS A 53 -11.51 3.07 -12.63
CA HIS A 53 -12.69 3.91 -12.90
C HIS A 53 -12.38 5.34 -13.38
N ASP A 54 -11.13 5.81 -13.26
CA ASP A 54 -10.72 7.19 -13.60
C ASP A 54 -9.37 7.20 -14.33
N ILE A 55 -9.14 6.27 -15.26
CA ILE A 55 -7.85 6.09 -15.96
C ILE A 55 -7.41 7.39 -16.67
N ASN A 56 -8.34 8.12 -17.31
CA ASN A 56 -8.01 9.40 -17.94
C ASN A 56 -7.71 10.48 -16.90
N GLY A 57 -8.39 10.48 -15.76
CA GLY A 57 -8.08 11.33 -14.61
C GLY A 57 -6.68 11.06 -14.05
N TYR A 58 -6.32 9.79 -13.88
CA TYR A 58 -4.97 9.37 -13.49
C TYR A 58 -3.92 9.83 -14.50
N MET A 59 -4.17 9.61 -15.80
CA MET A 59 -3.27 10.09 -16.85
C MET A 59 -3.05 11.60 -16.75
N ARG A 60 -4.09 12.41 -16.55
CA ARG A 60 -3.91 13.86 -16.35
C ARG A 60 -3.11 14.19 -15.09
N MET A 61 -3.34 13.46 -14.01
CA MET A 61 -2.61 13.67 -12.74
C MET A 61 -1.10 13.45 -12.90
N ILE A 62 -0.68 12.47 -13.70
CA ILE A 62 0.74 12.13 -13.89
C ILE A 62 1.41 12.83 -15.09
N GLY A 63 0.66 13.62 -15.86
CA GLY A 63 1.19 14.41 -16.96
C GLY A 63 0.97 13.85 -18.38
N GLY A 64 0.00 12.94 -18.54
CA GLY A 64 -0.53 12.51 -19.83
C GLY A 64 -0.13 11.08 -20.26
N PRO A 65 -0.57 10.64 -21.45
CA PRO A 65 -0.41 9.26 -21.92
C PRO A 65 1.06 8.84 -22.03
N LYS A 66 1.96 9.73 -22.45
CA LYS A 66 3.40 9.41 -22.52
C LYS A 66 4.04 9.21 -21.15
N LYS A 67 3.57 9.92 -20.12
CA LYS A 67 4.01 9.70 -18.74
C LYS A 67 3.48 8.38 -18.17
N LEU A 68 2.25 7.99 -18.55
CA LEU A 68 1.73 6.66 -18.23
C LEU A 68 2.59 5.56 -18.88
N GLU A 69 2.88 5.69 -20.18
CA GLU A 69 3.74 4.76 -20.91
C GLU A 69 5.11 4.60 -20.23
N SER A 70 5.80 5.71 -19.93
CA SER A 70 7.10 5.64 -19.27
C SER A 70 7.03 5.05 -17.85
N LYS A 71 5.93 5.28 -17.12
CA LYS A 71 5.74 4.70 -15.78
C LYS A 71 5.50 3.19 -15.86
N LEU A 72 4.74 2.73 -16.85
CA LEU A 72 4.56 1.29 -17.13
C LEU A 72 5.90 0.66 -17.56
N ASP A 73 6.65 1.29 -18.46
CA ASP A 73 7.97 0.80 -18.87
C ASP A 73 8.92 0.68 -17.67
N ALA A 74 8.85 1.63 -16.73
CA ALA A 74 9.63 1.58 -15.49
C ALA A 74 9.21 0.41 -14.57
N LEU A 75 7.92 0.07 -14.50
CA LEU A 75 7.44 -1.09 -13.75
C LEU A 75 8.07 -2.39 -14.28
N PHE A 76 7.99 -2.61 -15.59
CA PHE A 76 8.47 -3.84 -16.23
C PHE A 76 10.01 -3.93 -16.32
N SER A 77 10.74 -2.84 -16.08
CA SER A 77 12.22 -2.79 -16.15
C SER A 77 12.92 -2.59 -14.80
N ALA A 78 12.18 -2.24 -13.74
CA ALA A 78 12.72 -2.12 -12.39
C ALA A 78 13.29 -3.46 -11.87
N PRO A 79 14.21 -3.45 -10.89
CA PRO A 79 14.68 -4.69 -10.25
C PRO A 79 13.50 -5.48 -9.67
N ALA A 80 13.44 -6.79 -9.91
CA ALA A 80 12.35 -7.63 -9.44
C ALA A 80 12.32 -7.79 -7.91
N GLN A 81 13.49 -7.74 -7.26
CA GLN A 81 13.62 -7.92 -5.82
C GLN A 81 12.80 -6.86 -5.05
N THR A 82 11.84 -7.35 -4.27
CA THR A 82 11.10 -6.58 -3.26
C THR A 82 11.97 -6.32 -2.03
N THR A 83 11.58 -5.33 -1.24
CA THR A 83 12.15 -5.05 0.09
C THR A 83 11.05 -5.12 1.15
N GLY A 84 11.41 -5.00 2.43
CA GLY A 84 10.43 -5.11 3.50
C GLY A 84 10.17 -6.57 3.86
N ARG A 85 8.92 -6.92 4.15
CA ARG A 85 8.57 -8.30 4.54
C ARG A 85 8.50 -9.23 3.34
N ASP A 86 8.83 -10.49 3.57
CA ASP A 86 8.58 -11.55 2.59
C ASP A 86 7.07 -11.78 2.45
N GLN A 87 6.60 -11.92 1.21
CA GLN A 87 5.20 -12.20 0.89
C GLN A 87 5.16 -13.29 -0.17
N SER A 88 4.61 -14.44 0.18
CA SER A 88 4.53 -15.63 -0.70
C SER A 88 3.79 -15.37 -1.99
N ASP A 89 2.79 -14.48 -1.95
CA ASP A 89 1.87 -14.27 -3.08
C ASP A 89 2.47 -13.38 -4.16
N ILE A 90 3.62 -12.72 -3.90
CA ILE A 90 4.31 -11.90 -4.91
C ILE A 90 5.21 -12.79 -5.76
N THR A 91 4.61 -13.42 -6.78
CA THR A 91 5.30 -14.27 -7.75
C THR A 91 5.07 -13.83 -9.19
N GLY A 92 5.73 -14.50 -10.15
CA GLY A 92 5.58 -14.20 -11.57
C GLY A 92 6.08 -12.80 -11.95
N LEU A 93 7.26 -12.43 -11.44
CA LEU A 93 7.79 -11.09 -11.56
C LEU A 93 8.38 -10.80 -12.95
N ILE A 94 7.93 -9.72 -13.58
CA ILE A 94 8.58 -9.06 -14.72
C ILE A 94 8.94 -7.64 -14.28
N GLY A 95 10.17 -7.47 -13.81
CA GLY A 95 10.50 -6.31 -13.00
C GLY A 95 9.63 -6.27 -11.75
N GLN A 96 8.93 -5.16 -11.51
CA GLN A 96 8.02 -5.01 -10.36
C GLN A 96 6.56 -5.41 -10.64
N TYR A 97 6.22 -5.79 -11.88
CA TYR A 97 4.93 -6.42 -12.19
C TYR A 97 4.91 -7.83 -11.64
N ALA A 98 3.94 -8.18 -10.78
CA ALA A 98 3.79 -9.51 -10.19
C ALA A 98 2.52 -10.17 -10.72
N HIS A 99 2.66 -11.12 -11.65
CA HIS A 99 1.47 -11.73 -12.26
C HIS A 99 0.72 -12.69 -11.35
N GLY A 100 1.41 -13.32 -10.39
CA GLY A 100 0.77 -14.27 -9.48
C GLY A 100 -0.10 -13.62 -8.40
N ASN A 101 -0.38 -12.31 -8.50
CA ASN A 101 -1.16 -11.54 -7.54
C ASN A 101 -2.04 -10.48 -8.22
N GLU A 102 -3.26 -10.30 -7.72
CA GLU A 102 -4.34 -9.52 -8.31
C GLU A 102 -4.05 -8.04 -8.56
N PRO A 103 -3.31 -7.30 -7.69
CA PRO A 103 -3.09 -5.87 -7.88
C PRO A 103 -2.45 -5.52 -9.23
N SER A 104 -1.79 -6.49 -9.88
CA SER A 104 -1.13 -6.31 -11.18
C SER A 104 -1.99 -6.69 -12.40
N HIS A 105 -3.06 -7.48 -12.25
CA HIS A 105 -3.73 -8.18 -13.36
C HIS A 105 -4.22 -7.26 -14.50
N HIS A 106 -4.63 -6.03 -14.20
CA HIS A 106 -5.10 -5.07 -15.20
C HIS A 106 -3.99 -4.22 -15.82
N VAL A 107 -2.79 -4.20 -15.23
CA VAL A 107 -1.75 -3.20 -15.51
C VAL A 107 -1.24 -3.27 -16.96
N ILE A 108 -1.10 -4.47 -17.53
CA ILE A 108 -0.67 -4.64 -18.93
C ILE A 108 -1.61 -3.90 -19.90
N TYR A 109 -2.92 -3.92 -19.63
CA TYR A 109 -3.94 -3.28 -20.47
C TYR A 109 -3.93 -1.75 -20.41
N LEU A 110 -3.25 -1.15 -19.43
CA LEU A 110 -3.10 0.30 -19.33
C LEU A 110 -2.25 0.89 -20.46
N TYR A 111 -1.41 0.09 -21.13
CA TYR A 111 -0.68 0.53 -22.32
C TYR A 111 -1.61 0.94 -23.47
N ASN A 112 -2.81 0.35 -23.59
CA ASN A 112 -3.80 0.80 -24.57
C ASN A 112 -4.21 2.26 -24.32
N PHE A 113 -4.47 2.63 -23.07
CA PHE A 113 -4.81 4.00 -22.68
C PHE A 113 -3.64 4.97 -22.86
N ALA A 114 -2.41 4.47 -22.73
CA ALA A 114 -1.19 5.24 -22.99
C ALA A 114 -0.89 5.45 -24.49
N GLY A 115 -1.69 4.87 -25.39
CA GLY A 115 -1.47 4.92 -26.84
C GLY A 115 -0.34 4.01 -27.32
N ALA A 116 -0.05 2.94 -26.57
CA ALA A 116 0.97 1.94 -26.91
C ALA A 116 0.39 0.50 -26.91
N PRO A 117 -0.72 0.23 -27.63
CA PRO A 117 -1.40 -1.06 -27.60
C PRO A 117 -0.53 -2.26 -28.02
N GLN A 118 0.51 -2.03 -28.80
CA GLN A 118 1.50 -3.05 -29.15
C GLN A 118 2.22 -3.63 -27.92
N LYS A 119 2.42 -2.83 -26.86
CA LYS A 119 3.02 -3.29 -25.61
C LYS A 119 2.05 -4.17 -24.81
N THR A 120 0.76 -3.79 -24.75
CA THR A 120 -0.31 -4.66 -24.21
C THR A 120 -0.29 -6.02 -24.87
N GLN A 121 -0.31 -6.04 -26.21
CA GLN A 121 -0.41 -7.26 -27.01
C GLN A 121 0.79 -8.17 -26.79
N SER A 122 2.01 -7.63 -26.86
CA SER A 122 3.23 -8.41 -26.63
C SER A 122 3.32 -8.95 -25.21
N LEU A 123 3.05 -8.12 -24.18
CA LEU A 123 3.16 -8.54 -22.78
C LEU A 123 2.07 -9.54 -22.38
N ALA A 124 0.83 -9.34 -22.81
CA ALA A 124 -0.25 -10.30 -22.54
C ALA A 124 0.05 -11.67 -23.17
N ARG A 125 0.54 -11.70 -24.43
CA ARG A 125 0.98 -12.95 -25.07
C ARG A 125 2.15 -13.59 -24.34
N LYS A 126 3.12 -12.80 -23.89
CA LYS A 126 4.26 -13.29 -23.09
C LYS A 126 3.77 -13.95 -21.80
N VAL A 127 2.96 -13.25 -21.01
CA VAL A 127 2.45 -13.76 -19.74
C VAL A 127 1.62 -15.03 -19.92
N MET A 128 0.69 -15.06 -20.87
CA MET A 128 -0.09 -16.28 -21.16
C MET A 128 0.78 -17.48 -21.58
N ARG A 129 1.91 -17.25 -22.25
CA ARG A 129 2.82 -18.33 -22.71
C ARG A 129 3.79 -18.80 -21.63
N GLU A 130 4.27 -17.91 -20.78
CA GLU A 130 5.36 -18.18 -19.83
C GLU A 130 4.88 -18.45 -18.40
N MET A 131 3.65 -18.08 -18.05
CA MET A 131 3.16 -18.14 -16.67
C MET A 131 1.94 -19.05 -16.49
N TYR A 132 1.52 -19.74 -17.56
CA TYR A 132 0.42 -20.72 -17.54
C TYR A 132 0.81 -21.96 -18.33
N HIS A 133 0.67 -23.12 -17.69
CA HIS A 133 1.00 -24.42 -18.29
C HIS A 133 -0.05 -25.46 -17.91
N ASN A 134 -0.26 -26.46 -18.77
CA ASN A 134 -1.12 -27.60 -18.44
C ASN A 134 -0.33 -28.65 -17.64
N ALA A 135 0.04 -28.30 -16.41
CA ALA A 135 0.82 -29.12 -15.49
C ALA A 135 0.39 -28.86 -14.04
N PRO A 136 0.69 -29.75 -13.08
CA PRO A 136 0.34 -29.55 -11.67
C PRO A 136 0.89 -28.26 -11.04
N ASP A 137 2.05 -27.78 -11.51
CA ASP A 137 2.69 -26.50 -11.16
C ASP A 137 2.40 -25.39 -12.19
N GLY A 138 1.31 -25.53 -12.93
CA GLY A 138 1.00 -24.72 -14.10
C GLY A 138 0.63 -23.27 -13.83
N LEU A 139 0.41 -22.88 -12.58
CA LEU A 139 0.10 -21.50 -12.16
C LEU A 139 1.28 -20.91 -11.40
N ILE A 140 1.57 -19.64 -11.68
CA ILE A 140 2.70 -18.95 -11.08
C ILE A 140 2.43 -18.44 -9.66
N GLY A 141 1.18 -18.44 -9.20
CA GLY A 141 0.73 -17.98 -7.88
C GLY A 141 -0.54 -18.70 -7.43
N ASN A 142 -1.20 -18.19 -6.40
CA ASN A 142 -2.47 -18.73 -5.91
C ASN A 142 -3.54 -18.67 -7.01
N GLU A 143 -4.43 -19.65 -7.06
CA GLU A 143 -5.49 -19.70 -8.09
C GLU A 143 -6.60 -18.65 -7.84
N ASP A 144 -6.77 -18.31 -6.56
CA ASP A 144 -7.71 -17.31 -6.02
C ASP A 144 -9.14 -17.48 -6.52
N CYS A 145 -9.64 -18.70 -6.34
CA CYS A 145 -11.05 -19.07 -6.52
C CYS A 145 -11.59 -18.73 -7.91
N GLY A 146 -10.77 -18.90 -8.94
CA GLY A 146 -11.10 -18.62 -10.34
C GLY A 146 -10.46 -17.34 -10.90
N GLN A 147 -9.85 -16.48 -10.08
CA GLN A 147 -9.36 -15.18 -10.55
C GLN A 147 -8.17 -15.30 -11.53
N MET A 148 -7.18 -16.14 -11.25
CA MET A 148 -6.06 -16.39 -12.20
C MET A 148 -6.56 -17.05 -13.48
N SER A 149 -7.41 -18.07 -13.32
CA SER A 149 -8.01 -18.80 -14.44
C SER A 149 -8.85 -17.89 -15.36
N ALA A 150 -9.67 -17.01 -14.77
CA ALA A 150 -10.49 -16.05 -15.50
C ALA A 150 -9.64 -15.00 -16.23
N TRP A 151 -8.51 -14.58 -15.65
CA TRP A 151 -7.57 -13.70 -16.35
C TRP A 151 -7.07 -14.36 -17.64
N TYR A 152 -6.66 -15.63 -17.56
CA TYR A 152 -6.20 -16.38 -18.74
C TYR A 152 -7.30 -16.53 -19.78
N VAL A 153 -8.50 -16.97 -19.39
CA VAL A 153 -9.64 -17.16 -20.31
C VAL A 153 -9.97 -15.87 -21.07
N MET A 154 -10.13 -14.76 -20.35
CA MET A 154 -10.46 -13.47 -20.97
C MET A 154 -9.33 -12.98 -21.88
N SER A 155 -8.09 -13.05 -21.41
CA SER A 155 -6.92 -12.65 -22.19
C SER A 155 -6.74 -13.49 -23.46
N ALA A 156 -7.01 -14.80 -23.39
CA ALA A 156 -6.92 -15.72 -24.52
C ALA A 156 -8.02 -15.49 -25.57
N LEU A 157 -9.21 -15.05 -25.14
CA LEU A 157 -10.26 -14.52 -26.03
C LEU A 157 -9.86 -13.19 -26.68
N GLY A 158 -8.85 -12.50 -26.15
CA GLY A 158 -8.30 -11.28 -26.71
C GLY A 158 -8.87 -9.99 -26.13
N PHE A 159 -9.57 -10.02 -24.99
CA PHE A 159 -10.08 -8.81 -24.32
C PHE A 159 -10.24 -8.99 -22.81
N TYR A 160 -10.13 -7.91 -22.03
CA TYR A 160 -10.13 -7.97 -20.56
C TYR A 160 -10.96 -6.85 -19.90
N PRO A 161 -11.74 -7.12 -18.84
CA PRO A 161 -12.53 -6.12 -18.15
C PRO A 161 -11.67 -5.35 -17.14
N VAL A 162 -10.92 -4.34 -17.62
CA VAL A 162 -10.05 -3.48 -16.77
C VAL A 162 -10.84 -2.75 -15.69
N THR A 163 -12.09 -2.37 -15.99
CA THR A 163 -12.94 -1.57 -15.11
C THR A 163 -14.29 -2.27 -14.92
N PRO A 164 -14.37 -3.30 -14.06
CA PRO A 164 -15.65 -3.90 -13.67
C PRO A 164 -16.62 -2.81 -13.16
N GLY A 165 -17.88 -2.89 -13.60
CA GLY A 165 -18.89 -1.83 -13.39
C GLY A 165 -19.02 -0.85 -14.57
N SER A 166 -18.05 -0.83 -15.49
CA SER A 166 -18.26 -0.28 -16.84
C SER A 166 -18.75 -1.36 -17.80
N ASP A 167 -19.21 -0.95 -18.99
CA ASP A 167 -19.59 -1.87 -20.07
C ASP A 167 -18.42 -2.16 -21.03
N HIS A 168 -17.17 -1.85 -20.69
CA HIS A 168 -16.03 -1.96 -21.61
C HIS A 168 -15.12 -3.15 -21.32
N TYR A 169 -14.72 -3.85 -22.39
CA TYR A 169 -13.68 -4.89 -22.40
C TYR A 169 -12.53 -4.42 -23.27
N VAL A 170 -11.35 -4.22 -22.68
CA VAL A 170 -10.16 -3.67 -23.37
C VAL A 170 -9.49 -4.76 -24.19
N ILE A 171 -9.26 -4.51 -25.48
CA ILE A 171 -8.69 -5.48 -26.42
C ILE A 171 -7.21 -5.71 -26.12
N GLY A 172 -6.81 -6.97 -25.97
CA GLY A 172 -5.44 -7.43 -25.87
C GLY A 172 -4.99 -8.08 -27.18
N SER A 173 -4.55 -9.34 -27.09
CA SER A 173 -4.16 -10.16 -28.25
C SER A 173 -4.72 -11.58 -28.08
N PRO A 174 -5.60 -12.04 -28.98
CA PRO A 174 -6.19 -13.38 -28.87
C PRO A 174 -5.14 -14.48 -29.04
N LEU A 175 -5.38 -15.63 -28.42
CA LEU A 175 -4.48 -16.79 -28.49
C LEU A 175 -4.89 -17.80 -29.58
N PHE A 176 -6.20 -17.93 -29.83
CA PHE A 176 -6.77 -18.92 -30.74
C PHE A 176 -7.21 -18.28 -32.05
N ASN A 177 -7.11 -19.03 -33.16
CA ASN A 177 -7.59 -18.57 -34.47
C ASN A 177 -9.11 -18.37 -34.49
N LEU A 178 -9.85 -19.12 -33.68
CA LEU A 178 -11.30 -19.05 -33.56
C LEU A 178 -11.67 -19.41 -32.12
N ALA A 179 -12.54 -18.61 -31.51
CA ALA A 179 -13.19 -18.91 -30.25
C ALA A 179 -14.67 -18.50 -30.32
N GLU A 180 -15.54 -19.28 -29.68
CA GLU A 180 -16.98 -19.04 -29.66
C GLU A 180 -17.48 -18.98 -28.22
N ILE A 181 -18.25 -17.94 -27.91
CA ILE A 181 -18.94 -17.76 -26.64
C ILE A 181 -20.41 -18.04 -26.88
N ASN A 182 -20.91 -19.14 -26.31
CA ASN A 182 -22.34 -19.45 -26.28
C ASN A 182 -23.00 -18.61 -25.18
N LEU A 183 -23.92 -17.73 -25.57
CA LEU A 183 -24.61 -16.82 -24.66
C LEU A 183 -25.84 -17.50 -24.06
N GLU A 184 -26.29 -17.01 -22.91
CA GLU A 184 -27.41 -17.58 -22.15
C GLU A 184 -28.74 -17.61 -22.93
N ASP A 185 -28.90 -16.71 -23.90
CA ASP A 185 -30.11 -16.63 -24.73
C ASP A 185 -30.02 -17.44 -26.04
N GLY A 186 -29.00 -18.30 -26.15
CA GLY A 186 -28.78 -19.17 -27.30
C GLY A 186 -28.12 -18.50 -28.50
N ARG A 187 -27.78 -17.21 -28.43
CA ARG A 187 -26.91 -16.56 -29.43
C ARG A 187 -25.45 -16.94 -29.21
N SER A 188 -24.63 -16.74 -30.24
CA SER A 188 -23.17 -16.89 -30.14
C SER A 188 -22.46 -15.57 -30.44
N PHE A 189 -21.36 -15.32 -29.72
CA PHE A 189 -20.38 -14.31 -30.08
C PHE A 189 -19.06 -14.98 -30.45
N VAL A 190 -18.62 -14.76 -31.69
CA VAL A 190 -17.44 -15.43 -32.26
C VAL A 190 -16.28 -14.45 -32.35
N VAL A 191 -15.13 -14.83 -31.80
CA VAL A 191 -13.83 -14.17 -32.02
C VAL A 191 -13.09 -14.95 -33.10
N ASN A 192 -12.99 -14.37 -34.29
CA ASN A 192 -12.23 -14.93 -35.42
C ASN A 192 -10.92 -14.16 -35.57
N ALA A 193 -9.81 -14.78 -35.18
CA ALA A 193 -8.50 -14.13 -35.17
C ALA A 193 -7.50 -14.87 -36.07
N PRO A 194 -7.67 -14.82 -37.41
CA PRO A 194 -6.80 -15.57 -38.32
C PRO A 194 -5.33 -15.19 -38.11
N GLY A 195 -4.52 -16.20 -37.82
CA GLY A 195 -3.08 -16.07 -37.55
C GLY A 195 -2.71 -15.93 -36.07
N ALA A 196 -3.67 -15.87 -35.14
CA ALA A 196 -3.40 -15.77 -33.70
C ALA A 196 -2.60 -16.94 -33.14
N ALA A 197 -2.85 -18.16 -33.63
CA ALA A 197 -2.13 -19.36 -33.20
C ALA A 197 -0.72 -19.47 -33.81
N THR A 198 -0.36 -18.60 -34.76
CA THR A 198 0.99 -18.58 -35.35
C THR A 198 1.97 -17.88 -34.39
N ASN A 199 3.09 -18.54 -34.09
CA ASN A 199 4.10 -17.96 -33.20
C ASN A 199 4.64 -16.63 -33.76
N GLY A 200 4.73 -15.61 -32.90
CA GLY A 200 5.16 -14.26 -33.26
C GLY A 200 4.08 -13.37 -33.90
N ASN A 201 2.91 -13.90 -34.28
CA ASN A 201 1.78 -13.09 -34.75
C ASN A 201 0.96 -12.53 -33.57
N ASP A 202 1.62 -11.69 -32.77
CA ASP A 202 1.05 -11.17 -31.53
C ASP A 202 0.20 -9.91 -31.76
N TYR A 203 0.24 -9.30 -32.95
CA TYR A 203 -0.32 -7.97 -33.17
C TYR A 203 -1.57 -7.96 -34.05
N VAL A 204 -2.66 -7.37 -33.55
CA VAL A 204 -3.87 -7.07 -34.32
C VAL A 204 -3.56 -6.02 -35.39
N GLN A 205 -3.80 -6.35 -36.64
CA GLN A 205 -3.56 -5.50 -37.83
C GLN A 205 -4.80 -4.72 -38.23
N ASN A 206 -5.97 -5.31 -38.07
CA ASN A 206 -7.25 -4.67 -38.34
C ASN A 206 -8.39 -5.44 -37.64
N ILE A 207 -9.48 -4.73 -37.33
CA ILE A 207 -10.68 -5.32 -36.71
C ILE A 207 -11.90 -5.01 -37.54
N LEU A 208 -12.69 -6.04 -37.80
CA LEU A 208 -14.04 -5.93 -38.35
C LEU A 208 -15.05 -6.48 -37.36
N ILE A 209 -16.21 -5.84 -37.26
CA ILE A 209 -17.32 -6.33 -36.44
C ILE A 209 -18.59 -6.47 -37.28
N SER A 210 -19.31 -7.57 -37.08
CA SER A 210 -20.70 -7.76 -37.50
C SER A 210 -21.53 -8.25 -36.31
N THR A 211 -22.80 -7.89 -36.30
CA THR A 211 -23.73 -8.28 -35.23
C THR A 211 -24.89 -9.07 -35.82
N THR A 212 -25.66 -9.75 -34.98
CA THR A 212 -26.92 -10.39 -35.41
C THR A 212 -27.91 -9.40 -36.05
N LYS A 213 -27.82 -8.10 -35.72
CA LYS A 213 -28.63 -7.03 -36.32
C LYS A 213 -28.09 -6.53 -37.66
N SER A 214 -26.79 -6.66 -37.91
CA SER A 214 -26.14 -6.24 -39.15
C SER A 214 -24.99 -7.17 -39.48
N LEU A 215 -25.25 -8.10 -40.42
CA LEU A 215 -24.28 -9.09 -40.85
C LEU A 215 -23.15 -8.51 -41.72
N ARG A 216 -23.32 -7.29 -42.24
CA ARG A 216 -22.27 -6.60 -43.02
C ARG A 216 -21.13 -6.18 -42.07
N PRO A 217 -19.90 -6.70 -42.26
CA PRO A 217 -18.77 -6.31 -41.42
C PRO A 217 -18.45 -4.84 -41.59
N THR A 218 -18.15 -4.17 -40.48
CA THR A 218 -17.73 -2.77 -40.44
C THR A 218 -16.40 -2.64 -39.74
N ASN A 219 -15.61 -1.65 -40.15
CA ASN A 219 -14.32 -1.38 -39.54
C ASN A 219 -14.47 -0.93 -38.08
N TRP A 220 -13.69 -1.52 -37.17
CA TRP A 220 -13.77 -1.26 -35.73
C TRP A 220 -12.44 -0.70 -35.18
N PRO A 221 -12.21 0.61 -35.22
CA PRO A 221 -10.95 1.21 -34.77
C PRO A 221 -10.86 1.37 -33.24
N ASN A 222 -11.79 0.78 -32.48
CA ASN A 222 -11.81 0.90 -31.02
C ASN A 222 -10.92 -0.17 -30.38
N GLY A 223 -10.11 0.22 -29.39
CA GLY A 223 -9.30 -0.68 -28.56
C GLY A 223 -10.09 -1.39 -27.46
N TYR A 224 -11.41 -1.47 -27.62
CA TYR A 224 -12.33 -2.10 -26.68
C TYR A 224 -13.57 -2.62 -27.41
N LEU A 225 -14.26 -3.54 -26.76
CA LEU A 225 -15.63 -3.98 -27.07
C LEU A 225 -16.55 -3.50 -25.96
N ARG A 226 -17.79 -3.17 -26.29
CA ARG A 226 -18.84 -2.97 -25.28
C ARG A 226 -19.50 -4.28 -24.93
N HIS A 227 -20.06 -4.38 -23.73
CA HIS A 227 -20.87 -5.51 -23.32
C HIS A 227 -21.99 -5.77 -24.32
N SER A 228 -22.67 -4.72 -24.81
CA SER A 228 -23.69 -4.80 -25.85
C SER A 228 -23.20 -5.38 -27.18
N ASP A 229 -21.93 -5.20 -27.52
CA ASP A 229 -21.33 -5.74 -28.75
C ASP A 229 -21.15 -7.27 -28.64
N ILE A 230 -20.92 -7.77 -27.43
CA ILE A 230 -20.76 -9.20 -27.12
C ILE A 230 -22.14 -9.85 -26.97
N ILE A 231 -22.99 -9.36 -26.06
CA ILE A 231 -24.31 -9.95 -25.81
C ILE A 231 -25.27 -9.77 -26.98
N GLY A 232 -24.95 -8.91 -27.94
CA GLY A 232 -25.66 -8.82 -29.22
C GLY A 232 -25.52 -10.08 -30.08
N GLY A 233 -24.50 -10.90 -29.83
CA GLY A 233 -24.06 -11.97 -30.71
C GLY A 233 -23.49 -11.44 -32.03
N GLY A 234 -22.83 -12.32 -32.78
CA GLY A 234 -22.19 -12.00 -34.05
C GLY A 234 -20.72 -12.37 -34.07
N LEU A 235 -19.92 -11.58 -34.77
CA LEU A 235 -18.53 -11.90 -35.10
C LEU A 235 -17.65 -10.67 -34.97
N VAL A 236 -16.56 -10.79 -34.21
CA VAL A 236 -15.42 -9.88 -34.28
C VAL A 236 -14.27 -10.59 -34.99
N THR A 237 -13.80 -10.02 -36.10
CA THR A 237 -12.63 -10.53 -36.82
C THR A 237 -11.41 -9.68 -36.51
N MET A 238 -10.38 -10.26 -35.89
CA MET A 238 -9.11 -9.61 -35.54
C MET A 238 -7.98 -10.20 -36.40
N MET A 239 -7.64 -9.53 -37.50
CA MET A 239 -6.56 -10.01 -38.38
C MET A 239 -5.22 -9.87 -37.67
N MET A 240 -4.45 -10.96 -37.52
CA MET A 240 -3.20 -10.95 -36.76
C MET A 240 -1.98 -10.80 -37.68
N GLY A 241 -0.88 -10.29 -37.13
CA GLY A 241 0.39 -10.10 -37.83
C GLY A 241 1.58 -10.00 -36.88
N ASN A 242 2.78 -10.09 -37.45
CA ASN A 242 4.04 -10.14 -36.71
C ASN A 242 4.69 -8.78 -36.42
N LYS A 243 4.04 -7.68 -36.82
CA LYS A 243 4.52 -6.30 -36.59
C LYS A 243 3.44 -5.46 -35.90
N PRO A 244 3.83 -4.53 -35.01
CA PRO A 244 2.91 -3.54 -34.45
C PRO A 244 2.10 -2.80 -35.52
N SER A 245 0.85 -2.46 -35.19
CA SER A 245 -0.06 -1.72 -36.07
C SER A 245 -0.79 -0.61 -35.30
N ASN A 246 -1.50 0.26 -36.02
CA ASN A 246 -2.35 1.31 -35.47
C ASN A 246 -3.85 0.94 -35.49
N ALA A 247 -4.20 -0.35 -35.39
CA ALA A 247 -5.58 -0.83 -35.43
C ALA A 247 -6.44 -0.33 -34.25
N LEU A 248 -5.85 -0.29 -33.05
CA LEU A 248 -6.54 0.12 -31.81
C LEU A 248 -6.31 1.61 -31.55
N LYS A 249 -7.27 2.46 -31.95
CA LYS A 249 -7.14 3.93 -31.88
C LYS A 249 -7.93 4.54 -30.74
N ASN A 250 -9.19 4.12 -30.59
CA ASN A 250 -10.10 4.76 -29.65
C ASN A 250 -10.19 3.95 -28.35
N MET A 251 -9.91 4.61 -27.22
CA MET A 251 -10.12 4.03 -25.89
C MET A 251 -11.33 4.64 -25.21
N PRO A 252 -11.96 3.93 -24.23
CA PRO A 252 -12.98 4.55 -23.39
C PRO A 252 -12.39 5.78 -22.70
N LYS A 253 -13.19 6.84 -22.60
CA LYS A 253 -12.83 8.04 -21.84
C LYS A 253 -13.44 7.88 -20.45
N LEU A 254 -12.61 7.51 -19.47
CA LEU A 254 -13.00 7.28 -18.08
C LEU A 254 -12.45 8.42 -17.22
N ASP A 255 -13.27 9.44 -17.00
CA ASP A 255 -12.83 10.71 -16.43
C ASP A 255 -13.88 11.40 -15.56
N ILE A 256 -13.86 11.12 -14.26
CA ILE A 256 -14.86 11.66 -13.35
C ILE A 256 -14.87 13.19 -13.34
N ALA A 257 -13.69 13.82 -13.35
CA ALA A 257 -13.58 15.26 -13.15
C ALA A 257 -13.82 16.06 -14.44
N ALA A 258 -13.51 15.51 -15.61
CA ALA A 258 -13.89 16.16 -16.87
C ALA A 258 -15.35 15.95 -17.20
N ASP A 259 -15.92 14.77 -16.88
CA ASP A 259 -17.34 14.48 -17.13
C ASP A 259 -18.24 15.35 -16.25
N ASN A 260 -17.81 15.67 -15.02
CA ASN A 260 -18.51 16.60 -14.15
C ASN A 260 -17.53 17.42 -13.27
N PRO A 261 -17.17 18.64 -13.69
CA PRO A 261 -16.27 19.52 -12.95
C PRO A 261 -16.72 19.84 -11.52
N ASP A 262 -18.03 19.86 -11.24
CA ASP A 262 -18.56 20.12 -9.90
C ASP A 262 -18.21 19.00 -8.90
N LEU A 263 -17.90 17.79 -9.42
CA LEU A 263 -17.45 16.66 -8.62
C LEU A 263 -15.95 16.71 -8.32
N ALA A 264 -15.16 17.55 -9.00
CA ALA A 264 -13.71 17.62 -8.82
C ALA A 264 -13.34 17.99 -7.38
N ILE A 265 -12.60 17.15 -6.67
CA ILE A 265 -12.23 17.42 -5.27
C ILE A 265 -11.11 18.46 -5.18
N VAL A 266 -11.07 19.20 -4.06
CA VAL A 266 -9.84 19.86 -3.62
C VAL A 266 -9.05 18.85 -2.81
N GLN A 267 -7.83 18.54 -3.25
CA GLN A 267 -6.94 17.61 -2.54
C GLN A 267 -6.64 18.14 -1.12
N ASN A 268 -6.30 17.25 -0.20
CA ASN A 268 -6.01 17.61 1.18
C ASN A 268 -4.58 18.17 1.34
N PRO A 269 -4.36 19.23 2.14
CA PRO A 269 -3.02 19.74 2.46
C PRO A 269 -2.10 18.63 2.98
N VAL A 270 -0.80 18.74 2.71
CA VAL A 270 0.21 17.84 3.28
C VAL A 270 0.91 18.56 4.43
N ILE A 271 0.89 17.97 5.63
CA ILE A 271 1.56 18.50 6.81
C ILE A 271 2.90 17.78 6.97
N HIS A 272 4.00 18.42 6.58
CA HIS A 272 5.35 17.87 6.68
C HIS A 272 5.84 17.80 8.13
N GLY A 273 6.69 16.82 8.44
CA GLY A 273 7.19 16.56 9.80
C GLY A 273 6.28 15.62 10.58
N ALA A 274 5.94 14.48 9.96
CA ALA A 274 4.92 13.53 10.42
C ALA A 274 5.20 12.88 11.78
N ASP A 275 6.44 12.85 12.27
CA ASP A 275 6.74 12.26 13.59
C ASP A 275 5.92 12.99 14.66
N ILE A 276 5.18 12.19 15.42
CA ILE A 276 4.21 12.66 16.41
C ILE A 276 4.99 13.26 17.60
N SER A 277 5.97 12.53 18.10
CA SER A 277 6.76 12.91 19.27
C SER A 277 7.97 13.79 18.94
N PHE A 278 8.36 14.66 19.88
CA PHE A 278 9.56 15.50 19.79
C PHE A 278 10.07 15.95 21.17
N LYS A 279 11.38 16.12 21.33
CA LYS A 279 12.00 16.54 22.61
C LYS A 279 12.02 18.07 22.80
N ASN A 280 12.57 18.78 21.81
CA ASN A 280 12.84 20.21 21.92
C ASN A 280 11.77 21.05 21.19
N VAL A 281 12.11 21.48 19.98
CA VAL A 281 11.27 22.30 19.12
C VAL A 281 11.31 21.71 17.72
N LYS A 282 10.15 21.61 17.08
CA LYS A 282 10.01 21.18 15.70
C LYS A 282 9.53 22.33 14.84
N THR A 283 9.95 22.34 13.57
CA THR A 283 9.39 23.24 12.56
C THR A 283 8.56 22.43 11.58
N VAL A 284 7.28 22.76 11.49
CA VAL A 284 6.29 22.06 10.67
C VAL A 284 5.94 22.93 9.46
N ARG A 285 5.86 22.31 8.28
CA ARG A 285 5.48 22.99 7.03
C ARG A 285 4.18 22.39 6.51
N VAL A 286 3.27 23.23 6.02
CA VAL A 286 2.07 22.78 5.33
C VAL A 286 2.19 23.09 3.85
N GLU A 287 1.98 22.10 3.01
CA GLU A 287 2.00 22.23 1.56
C GLU A 287 0.58 22.28 0.99
N ALA A 288 0.34 23.28 0.15
CA ALA A 288 -0.90 23.41 -0.60
C ALA A 288 -0.91 22.34 -1.71
N PRO A 289 -1.97 21.52 -1.82
CA PRO A 289 -1.94 20.34 -2.67
C PRO A 289 -2.22 20.67 -4.16
N THR A 290 -2.83 21.83 -4.42
CA THR A 290 -3.15 22.30 -5.77
C THR A 290 -2.73 23.77 -5.90
N LYS A 291 -2.09 24.10 -7.02
CA LYS A 291 -1.71 25.48 -7.36
C LYS A 291 -2.96 26.37 -7.33
N GLY A 292 -2.88 27.51 -6.64
CA GLY A 292 -4.00 28.45 -6.49
C GLY A 292 -4.88 28.23 -5.26
N SER A 293 -4.80 27.08 -4.59
CA SER A 293 -5.50 26.88 -3.32
C SER A 293 -4.84 27.65 -2.17
N LYS A 294 -5.66 28.13 -1.23
CA LYS A 294 -5.22 28.79 0.01
C LYS A 294 -5.40 27.81 1.16
N VAL A 295 -4.41 27.70 2.04
CA VAL A 295 -4.45 26.82 3.20
C VAL A 295 -4.75 27.61 4.47
N TYR A 296 -5.68 27.11 5.27
CA TYR A 296 -6.09 27.66 6.56
C TYR A 296 -5.88 26.62 7.65
N ILE A 297 -5.42 27.06 8.83
CA ILE A 297 -4.97 26.19 9.91
C ILE A 297 -5.53 26.60 11.27
N THR A 298 -5.52 25.64 12.18
CA THR A 298 -5.74 25.79 13.63
C THR A 298 -4.70 24.94 14.36
N THR A 299 -4.25 25.37 15.54
CA THR A 299 -3.24 24.64 16.35
C THR A 299 -3.79 24.12 17.68
N ASP A 300 -5.09 24.27 17.90
CA ASP A 300 -5.82 23.86 19.10
C ASP A 300 -6.76 22.66 18.85
N GLY A 301 -6.68 22.06 17.66
CA GLY A 301 -7.54 20.94 17.26
C GLY A 301 -8.95 21.34 16.80
N THR A 302 -9.33 22.61 16.78
CA THR A 302 -10.62 23.05 16.21
C THR A 302 -10.62 22.90 14.69
N THR A 303 -11.79 22.75 14.06
CA THR A 303 -11.87 22.60 12.59
C THR A 303 -11.57 23.93 11.90
N PRO A 304 -10.56 24.00 11.00
CA PRO A 304 -10.26 25.24 10.28
C PRO A 304 -11.39 25.65 9.32
N SER A 305 -11.60 26.96 9.19
CA SER A 305 -12.53 27.57 8.24
C SER A 305 -11.83 28.69 7.44
N ALA A 306 -12.56 29.34 6.54
CA ALA A 306 -12.06 30.51 5.81
C ALA A 306 -11.69 31.70 6.72
N SER A 307 -12.18 31.71 7.98
CA SER A 307 -11.84 32.73 8.99
C SER A 307 -10.62 32.36 9.85
N SER A 308 -10.13 31.12 9.75
CA SER A 308 -8.96 30.66 10.51
C SER A 308 -7.66 31.29 9.99
N ILE A 309 -6.53 31.00 10.65
CA ILE A 309 -5.23 31.55 10.28
C ILE A 309 -4.84 31.03 8.91
N ARG A 310 -4.59 31.93 7.95
CA ARG A 310 -4.04 31.56 6.64
C ARG A 310 -2.57 31.19 6.78
N TYR A 311 -2.20 29.96 6.41
CA TYR A 311 -0.82 29.50 6.44
C TYR A 311 0.04 30.24 5.41
N ARG A 312 1.19 30.76 5.85
CA ARG A 312 2.14 31.53 5.01
C ARG A 312 3.61 31.20 5.26
N LYS A 313 3.95 30.70 6.44
CA LYS A 313 5.31 30.37 6.87
C LYS A 313 5.29 29.15 7.79
N PRO A 314 6.41 28.43 7.92
CA PRO A 314 6.50 27.28 8.80
C PRO A 314 6.08 27.58 10.24
N ILE A 315 5.47 26.60 10.90
CA ILE A 315 4.95 26.68 12.27
C ILE A 315 6.03 26.15 13.21
N ARG A 316 6.32 26.91 14.26
CA ARG A 316 7.16 26.45 15.37
C ARG A 316 6.29 25.67 16.35
N VAL A 317 6.69 24.44 16.67
CA VAL A 317 6.02 23.53 17.60
C VAL A 317 6.96 23.30 18.77
N ASP A 318 6.64 23.85 19.93
CA ASP A 318 7.45 23.79 21.16
C ASP A 318 6.68 23.25 22.38
N ARG A 319 5.44 22.82 22.16
CA ARG A 319 4.53 22.15 23.10
C ARG A 319 3.62 21.19 22.34
N SER A 320 3.02 20.23 23.06
CA SER A 320 2.01 19.34 22.49
C SER A 320 0.86 20.16 21.91
N MET A 321 0.40 19.79 20.70
CA MET A 321 -0.67 20.50 20.00
C MET A 321 -1.30 19.63 18.91
N THR A 322 -2.50 20.00 18.46
CA THR A 322 -3.13 19.40 17.27
C THR A 322 -3.24 20.45 16.18
N LEU A 323 -2.47 20.25 15.11
CA LEU A 323 -2.52 21.07 13.90
C LEU A 323 -3.55 20.49 12.93
N LYS A 324 -4.57 21.27 12.58
CA LYS A 324 -5.48 20.95 11.49
C LYS A 324 -5.30 21.91 10.33
N ALA A 325 -5.42 21.41 9.11
CA ALA A 325 -5.26 22.20 7.89
C ALA A 325 -6.37 21.86 6.87
N VAL A 326 -6.91 22.89 6.22
CA VAL A 326 -7.85 22.76 5.10
C VAL A 326 -7.39 23.61 3.93
N ALA A 327 -7.53 23.10 2.70
CA ALA A 327 -7.33 23.86 1.48
C ALA A 327 -8.68 24.39 0.97
N ILE A 328 -8.69 25.64 0.52
CA ILE A 328 -9.82 26.27 -0.15
C ILE A 328 -9.36 26.70 -1.55
N ASP A 329 -10.05 26.25 -2.59
CA ASP A 329 -9.74 26.64 -3.96
C ASP A 329 -10.24 28.05 -4.31
N GLN A 330 -10.04 28.47 -5.56
CA GLN A 330 -10.46 29.78 -6.05
C GLN A 330 -12.00 29.98 -6.11
N ASN A 331 -12.76 28.88 -6.11
CA ASN A 331 -14.22 28.88 -6.15
C ASN A 331 -14.83 28.75 -4.74
N GLY A 332 -14.02 28.74 -3.69
CA GLY A 332 -14.48 28.59 -2.31
C GLY A 332 -14.75 27.15 -1.88
N LYS A 333 -14.39 26.15 -2.69
CA LYS A 333 -14.57 24.73 -2.35
C LYS A 333 -13.50 24.27 -1.37
N PHE A 334 -13.92 23.51 -0.36
CA PHE A 334 -13.04 23.00 0.69
C PHE A 334 -12.52 21.60 0.37
N SER A 335 -11.28 21.32 0.75
CA SER A 335 -10.77 19.95 0.90
C SER A 335 -11.35 19.27 2.15
N LYS A 336 -11.00 18.00 2.37
CA LYS A 336 -11.10 17.43 3.73
C LYS A 336 -9.97 17.99 4.60
N VAL A 337 -10.15 17.86 5.91
CA VAL A 337 -9.19 18.35 6.91
C VAL A 337 -8.04 17.35 7.05
N SER A 338 -6.81 17.82 6.85
CA SER A 338 -5.61 17.10 7.28
C SER A 338 -5.36 17.41 8.75
N THR A 339 -5.07 16.38 9.55
CA THR A 339 -4.80 16.51 10.98
C THR A 339 -3.42 15.95 11.28
N ALA A 340 -2.66 16.69 12.08
CA ALA A 340 -1.40 16.26 12.67
C ALA A 340 -1.45 16.49 14.20
N VAL A 341 -1.11 15.46 14.97
CA VAL A 341 -0.93 15.54 16.42
C VAL A 341 0.57 15.60 16.69
N TYR A 342 0.97 16.51 17.58
CA TYR A 342 2.34 16.62 18.05
C TYR A 342 2.36 16.49 19.57
N GLN A 343 3.26 15.66 20.07
CA GLN A 343 3.44 15.38 21.49
C GLN A 343 4.86 15.73 21.90
N LYS A 344 4.99 16.64 22.86
CA LYS A 344 6.28 16.96 23.45
C LYS A 344 6.62 15.90 24.49
N MET A 345 7.81 15.32 24.38
CA MET A 345 8.34 14.38 25.35
C MET A 345 8.66 15.12 26.66
N GLU A 346 8.40 14.48 27.80
CA GLU A 346 8.63 15.07 29.12
C GLU A 346 10.11 15.13 29.49
N HIS A 347 10.93 14.31 28.85
CA HIS A 347 12.35 14.16 29.13
C HIS A 347 13.19 14.15 27.84
N ASP A 348 14.50 14.34 28.00
CA ASP A 348 15.50 14.31 26.94
C ASP A 348 16.22 12.96 26.82
N TRP A 349 15.67 11.90 27.44
CA TRP A 349 16.20 10.54 27.39
C TRP A 349 16.39 10.05 25.96
N SER A 350 17.24 9.04 25.76
CA SER A 350 17.41 8.41 24.45
C SER A 350 17.46 6.90 24.55
N VAL A 351 16.95 6.23 23.53
CA VAL A 351 16.99 4.77 23.41
C VAL A 351 18.11 4.36 22.45
N ALA A 352 18.91 3.38 22.88
CA ALA A 352 19.83 2.64 22.04
C ALA A 352 19.35 1.20 21.93
N LEU A 353 19.30 0.69 20.70
CA LEU A 353 18.84 -0.66 20.40
C LEU A 353 20.06 -1.55 20.20
N ALA A 354 20.20 -2.60 21.02
CA ALA A 354 21.18 -3.65 20.78
C ALA A 354 20.65 -4.67 19.76
N THR A 355 19.33 -4.89 19.77
CA THR A 355 18.61 -5.66 18.76
C THR A 355 17.69 -4.75 17.94
N ALA A 356 17.65 -4.92 16.61
CA ALA A 356 16.75 -4.17 15.74
C ALA A 356 15.29 -4.65 15.87
N TYR A 357 14.34 -3.71 15.87
CA TYR A 357 12.92 -4.01 15.71
C TYR A 357 12.58 -4.28 14.23
N GLU A 358 11.41 -4.88 13.99
CA GLU A 358 10.85 -5.07 12.65
C GLU A 358 10.41 -3.72 12.04
N PRO A 359 10.89 -3.32 10.85
CA PRO A 359 10.58 -2.00 10.27
C PRO A 359 9.09 -1.65 10.16
N GLN A 360 8.23 -2.67 10.00
CA GLN A 360 6.77 -2.51 9.91
C GLN A 360 6.07 -2.22 11.25
N TYR A 361 6.78 -2.43 12.36
CA TYR A 361 6.34 -2.21 13.75
C TYR A 361 7.38 -1.34 14.45
N ASP A 362 7.53 -0.09 13.98
CA ASP A 362 8.61 0.81 14.42
C ASP A 362 8.29 1.62 15.68
N ALA A 363 7.02 1.75 16.06
CA ALA A 363 6.52 2.72 17.03
C ALA A 363 6.98 4.18 16.80
N GLY A 364 7.39 4.56 15.58
CA GLY A 364 8.02 5.85 15.30
C GLY A 364 9.54 5.91 15.51
N GLY A 365 10.20 4.77 15.70
CA GLY A 365 11.64 4.62 15.85
C GLY A 365 12.08 4.30 17.28
N PRO A 366 13.39 4.39 17.59
CA PRO A 366 13.93 4.03 18.91
C PRO A 366 13.26 4.77 20.07
N ASP A 367 13.00 6.08 19.91
CA ASP A 367 12.37 6.90 20.94
C ASP A 367 10.89 6.57 21.16
N GLY A 368 10.24 5.77 20.29
CA GLY A 368 8.85 5.32 20.46
C GLY A 368 8.61 4.50 21.73
N LEU A 369 9.66 3.96 22.35
CA LEU A 369 9.56 3.32 23.66
C LEU A 369 9.45 4.32 24.82
N ILE A 370 9.66 5.61 24.63
CA ILE A 370 9.74 6.60 25.71
C ILE A 370 9.04 7.91 25.34
N ASP A 371 8.16 7.89 24.34
CA ASP A 371 7.60 9.13 23.78
C ASP A 371 6.25 9.55 24.37
N GLY A 372 5.73 8.78 25.32
CA GLY A 372 4.47 9.01 25.99
C GLY A 372 3.26 8.56 25.17
N ILE A 373 3.45 7.86 24.04
CA ILE A 373 2.38 7.38 23.17
C ILE A 373 2.16 5.90 23.42
N ARG A 374 0.95 5.55 23.85
CA ARG A 374 0.56 4.15 24.06
C ARG A 374 -0.09 3.54 22.83
N GLY A 375 0.24 2.28 22.58
CA GLY A 375 -0.45 1.39 21.68
C GLY A 375 -1.83 1.01 22.19
N SER A 376 -2.74 0.71 21.26
CA SER A 376 -4.03 0.10 21.60
C SER A 376 -3.96 -1.42 21.45
N VAL A 377 -4.91 -2.15 22.05
CA VAL A 377 -5.06 -3.60 21.83
C VAL A 377 -5.23 -3.97 20.35
N ASN A 378 -5.73 -3.05 19.53
CA ASN A 378 -5.70 -3.19 18.08
C ASN A 378 -4.33 -2.71 17.55
N TRP A 379 -3.38 -3.64 17.48
CA TRP A 379 -2.02 -3.35 17.04
C TRP A 379 -1.92 -2.80 15.60
N ARG A 380 -2.93 -3.03 14.77
CA ARG A 380 -2.99 -2.50 13.39
C ARG A 380 -3.09 -0.96 13.38
N MET A 381 -3.42 -0.34 14.51
CA MET A 381 -3.38 1.11 14.66
C MET A 381 -1.96 1.66 14.89
N GLY A 382 -0.96 0.79 15.07
CA GLY A 382 0.44 1.16 15.27
C GLY A 382 0.80 1.42 16.74
N ASN A 383 1.90 2.17 16.94
CA ASN A 383 2.50 2.54 18.23
C ASN A 383 3.05 1.36 19.05
N TRP A 384 3.30 0.23 18.40
CA TRP A 384 3.98 -0.92 18.98
C TRP A 384 5.33 -1.09 18.31
N GLN A 385 6.37 -1.35 19.10
CA GLN A 385 7.67 -1.76 18.61
C GLN A 385 7.75 -3.29 18.63
N GLY A 386 7.93 -3.89 17.46
CA GLY A 386 7.86 -5.35 17.26
C GLY A 386 9.22 -6.00 17.11
N TYR A 387 9.41 -7.17 17.73
CA TYR A 387 10.62 -7.99 17.63
C TYR A 387 10.26 -9.44 17.35
N GLN A 388 10.89 -10.04 16.34
CA GLN A 388 10.72 -11.45 15.98
C GLN A 388 12.09 -12.13 15.89
N LYS A 389 12.15 -13.44 16.19
CA LYS A 389 13.34 -14.31 16.08
C LYS A 389 14.53 -13.97 17.00
N THR A 390 14.51 -12.79 17.62
CA THR A 390 15.59 -12.28 18.48
C THR A 390 14.99 -11.70 19.75
N ASP A 391 15.70 -11.88 20.85
CA ASP A 391 15.35 -11.22 22.12
C ASP A 391 15.38 -9.70 21.92
N MET A 392 14.42 -9.01 22.52
CA MET A 392 14.50 -7.57 22.62
C MET A 392 15.61 -7.21 23.62
N ASP A 393 16.50 -6.31 23.22
CA ASP A 393 17.55 -5.76 24.08
C ASP A 393 17.72 -4.27 23.77
N VAL A 394 17.31 -3.45 24.72
CA VAL A 394 17.33 -1.99 24.59
C VAL A 394 17.93 -1.33 25.82
N ARG A 395 18.57 -0.18 25.61
CA ARG A 395 19.15 0.64 26.66
C ARG A 395 18.62 2.06 26.58
N ILE A 396 18.08 2.54 27.68
CA ILE A 396 17.61 3.92 27.87
C ILE A 396 18.68 4.70 28.62
N ASP A 397 19.13 5.83 28.08
CA ASP A 397 20.01 6.80 28.74
C ASP A 397 19.19 7.97 29.29
N LEU A 398 19.12 8.06 30.63
CA LEU A 398 18.45 9.11 31.39
C LEU A 398 19.15 10.48 31.31
N LYS A 399 20.30 10.56 30.63
CA LYS A 399 21.19 11.73 30.47
C LYS A 399 21.92 12.18 31.72
N LYS A 400 21.39 11.87 32.90
CA LYS A 400 22.00 12.13 34.20
C LYS A 400 21.78 10.95 35.15
N ILE A 401 22.70 10.78 36.09
CA ILE A 401 22.50 9.85 37.21
C ILE A 401 21.29 10.33 38.00
N SER A 402 20.33 9.43 38.19
CA SER A 402 19.07 9.67 38.88
C SER A 402 18.81 8.52 39.86
N THR A 403 18.02 8.78 40.90
CA THR A 403 17.52 7.70 41.75
C THR A 403 16.39 7.00 41.02
N VAL A 404 16.49 5.69 40.85
CA VAL A 404 15.49 4.85 40.18
C VAL A 404 15.01 3.74 41.11
N SER A 405 13.74 3.41 41.02
CA SER A 405 13.09 2.42 41.91
C SER A 405 12.00 1.60 41.24
N ALA A 406 11.54 2.04 40.06
CA ALA A 406 10.65 1.22 39.26
C ALA A 406 10.81 1.47 37.76
N VAL A 407 10.51 0.42 36.98
CA VAL A 407 10.36 0.47 35.53
C VAL A 407 9.00 -0.13 35.18
N THR A 408 8.25 0.53 34.29
CA THR A 408 7.00 -0.01 33.75
C THR A 408 7.03 0.01 32.24
N ALA A 409 6.42 -0.97 31.59
CA ALA A 409 6.27 -1.03 30.13
C ALA A 409 4.97 -1.76 29.77
N GLY A 410 4.38 -1.45 28.62
CA GLY A 410 3.25 -2.22 28.09
C GLY A 410 3.75 -3.29 27.12
N PHE A 411 3.22 -4.50 27.24
CA PHE A 411 3.44 -5.59 26.29
C PHE A 411 2.10 -6.11 25.79
N LEU A 412 1.95 -6.26 24.48
CA LEU A 412 0.71 -6.78 23.89
C LEU A 412 0.73 -8.31 23.83
N GLN A 413 -0.41 -8.93 24.14
CA GLN A 413 -0.74 -10.30 23.74
C GLN A 413 -1.89 -10.28 22.75
N ASP A 414 -1.70 -10.89 21.58
CA ASP A 414 -2.73 -11.26 20.63
C ASP A 414 -2.25 -12.52 19.91
N THR A 415 -2.39 -13.67 20.59
CA THR A 415 -1.76 -14.92 20.17
C THR A 415 -2.24 -15.37 18.79
N ARG A 416 -3.49 -15.06 18.42
CA ARG A 416 -4.04 -15.34 17.06
C ARG A 416 -3.27 -14.60 15.97
N SER A 417 -2.75 -13.41 16.29
CA SER A 417 -1.87 -12.63 15.43
C SER A 417 -0.38 -12.91 15.67
N TRP A 418 -0.05 -14.01 16.36
CA TRP A 418 1.32 -14.47 16.63
C TRP A 418 2.10 -13.53 17.59
N ILE A 419 1.41 -12.59 18.24
CA ILE A 419 1.98 -11.66 19.21
C ILE A 419 1.85 -12.28 20.59
N VAL A 420 2.97 -12.65 21.19
CA VAL A 420 3.01 -13.41 22.45
C VAL A 420 3.90 -12.68 23.45
N LEU A 421 3.48 -12.67 24.71
CA LEU A 421 4.29 -12.08 25.78
C LEU A 421 5.65 -12.78 25.90
N PRO A 422 6.70 -12.03 26.26
CA PRO A 422 8.03 -12.61 26.47
C PRO A 422 8.00 -13.64 27.62
N LYS A 423 8.92 -14.62 27.60
CA LYS A 423 9.04 -15.60 28.72
C LYS A 423 9.33 -14.91 30.04
N GLU A 424 10.22 -13.93 29.98
CA GLU A 424 10.60 -13.07 31.08
C GLU A 424 11.14 -11.75 30.54
N VAL A 425 11.11 -10.73 31.38
CA VAL A 425 11.73 -9.43 31.16
C VAL A 425 12.74 -9.20 32.28
N VAL A 426 14.00 -8.97 31.90
CA VAL A 426 15.09 -8.63 32.80
C VAL A 426 15.32 -7.13 32.75
N ILE A 427 15.32 -6.50 33.93
CA ILE A 427 15.64 -5.08 34.10
C ILE A 427 16.99 -4.96 34.79
N SER A 428 17.89 -4.20 34.19
CA SER A 428 19.22 -3.95 34.74
C SER A 428 19.54 -2.46 34.72
N VAL A 429 20.29 -1.99 35.72
CA VAL A 429 20.64 -0.57 35.88
C VAL A 429 22.15 -0.38 35.89
N SER A 430 22.60 0.79 35.44
CA SER A 430 24.02 1.16 35.41
C SER A 430 24.23 2.66 35.56
N ALA A 431 25.27 3.07 36.27
CA ALA A 431 25.71 4.46 36.36
C ALA A 431 26.64 4.85 35.20
N ASP A 432 27.46 3.92 34.70
CA ASP A 432 28.52 4.16 33.70
C ASP A 432 28.16 3.67 32.29
N GLY A 433 27.12 2.84 32.15
CA GLY A 433 26.66 2.27 30.89
C GLY A 433 27.47 1.06 30.42
N VAL A 434 28.36 0.56 31.28
CA VAL A 434 29.24 -0.59 31.03
C VAL A 434 28.92 -1.72 32.01
N GLN A 435 28.90 -1.44 33.31
CA GLN A 435 28.58 -2.43 34.34
C GLN A 435 27.10 -2.35 34.69
N PHE A 436 26.36 -3.41 34.37
CA PHE A 436 24.93 -3.52 34.66
C PHE A 436 24.68 -4.45 35.84
N LYS A 437 23.86 -3.98 36.78
CA LYS A 437 23.32 -4.77 37.89
C LYS A 437 21.88 -5.15 37.56
N ASN A 438 21.55 -6.44 37.59
CA ASN A 438 20.18 -6.90 37.47
C ASN A 438 19.40 -6.50 38.72
N VAL A 439 18.27 -5.83 38.54
CA VAL A 439 17.42 -5.35 39.65
C VAL A 439 16.06 -6.03 39.69
N ALA A 440 15.60 -6.59 38.56
CA ALA A 440 14.37 -7.37 38.51
C ALA A 440 14.36 -8.37 37.35
N VAL A 441 13.66 -9.49 37.55
CA VAL A 441 13.29 -10.47 36.51
C VAL A 441 11.81 -10.76 36.69
N ILE A 442 11.00 -10.49 35.67
CA ILE A 442 9.53 -10.55 35.75
C ILE A 442 9.01 -11.42 34.61
N ALA A 443 8.20 -12.43 34.94
CA ALA A 443 7.46 -13.22 33.95
C ALA A 443 6.01 -12.73 33.86
N PRO A 444 5.38 -12.80 32.67
CA PRO A 444 3.97 -12.51 32.52
C PRO A 444 3.09 -13.53 33.24
N THR A 445 1.92 -13.08 33.68
CA THR A 445 0.91 -13.93 34.33
C THR A 445 -0.18 -14.41 33.37
N ILE A 446 -0.22 -13.86 32.16
CA ILE A 446 -1.24 -14.16 31.16
C ILE A 446 -0.82 -15.41 30.39
N PRO A 447 -1.64 -16.48 30.38
CA PRO A 447 -1.33 -17.69 29.62
C PRO A 447 -1.35 -17.44 28.12
N VAL A 448 -0.47 -18.11 27.36
CA VAL A 448 -0.44 -18.00 25.89
C VAL A 448 -1.75 -18.50 25.23
N GLN A 449 -2.50 -19.37 25.92
CA GLN A 449 -3.81 -19.86 25.48
C GLN A 449 -4.93 -18.81 25.58
N ASP A 450 -4.68 -17.70 26.28
CA ASP A 450 -5.64 -16.60 26.30
C ASP A 450 -5.61 -15.84 24.96
N LEU A 451 -6.67 -16.05 24.19
CA LEU A 451 -6.83 -15.48 22.85
C LEU A 451 -7.47 -14.09 22.87
N VAL A 452 -7.79 -13.52 24.04
CA VAL A 452 -8.31 -12.16 24.15
C VAL A 452 -7.16 -11.17 24.00
N PRO A 453 -7.19 -10.28 22.98
CA PRO A 453 -6.15 -9.26 22.83
C PRO A 453 -6.10 -8.34 24.04
N GLN A 454 -4.95 -8.25 24.70
CA GLN A 454 -4.80 -7.50 25.94
C GLN A 454 -3.37 -7.03 26.17
N VAL A 455 -3.21 -5.94 26.92
CA VAL A 455 -1.91 -5.38 27.28
C VAL A 455 -1.53 -5.81 28.69
N TRP A 456 -0.43 -6.53 28.81
CA TRP A 456 0.25 -6.75 30.08
C TRP A 456 1.08 -5.50 30.43
N ASN A 457 0.65 -4.78 31.46
CA ASN A 457 1.41 -3.67 32.00
C ASN A 457 2.43 -4.21 33.01
N LEU A 458 3.67 -4.39 32.56
CA LEU A 458 4.78 -4.76 33.43
C LEU A 458 5.02 -3.65 34.46
N GLU A 459 5.18 -4.04 35.73
CA GLU A 459 5.63 -3.16 36.80
C GLU A 459 6.76 -3.85 37.58
N ALA A 460 7.99 -3.41 37.33
CA ALA A 460 9.19 -3.88 38.01
C ALA A 460 9.55 -2.91 39.14
N LYS A 461 9.31 -3.29 40.40
CA LYS A 461 9.73 -2.53 41.59
C LYS A 461 10.97 -3.15 42.21
N PHE A 462 11.92 -2.32 42.61
CA PHE A 462 13.18 -2.75 43.23
C PHE A 462 13.71 -1.68 44.19
N ASP A 463 14.75 -2.01 44.95
CA ASP A 463 15.38 -1.07 45.88
C ASP A 463 15.89 0.17 45.14
N LYS A 464 15.98 1.31 45.83
CA LYS A 464 16.46 2.56 45.21
C LYS A 464 17.92 2.41 44.75
N GLU A 465 18.14 2.60 43.46
CA GLU A 465 19.46 2.56 42.83
C GLU A 465 19.84 3.92 42.25
N GLN A 466 21.13 4.25 42.21
CA GLN A 466 21.64 5.40 41.45
C GLN A 466 22.02 4.92 40.05
N ALA A 467 21.28 5.36 39.03
CA ALA A 467 21.49 4.91 37.67
C ALA A 467 21.36 6.04 36.65
N ARG A 468 22.11 5.93 35.56
CA ARG A 468 21.93 6.73 34.35
C ARG A 468 21.35 5.90 33.21
N PHE A 469 21.66 4.62 33.15
CA PHE A 469 21.23 3.72 32.09
C PHE A 469 20.33 2.63 32.64
N ILE A 470 19.23 2.37 31.94
CA ILE A 470 18.34 1.24 32.18
C ILE A 470 18.43 0.33 30.96
N ARG A 471 18.69 -0.97 31.16
CA ARG A 471 18.63 -1.99 30.12
C ARG A 471 17.40 -2.86 30.35
N ILE A 472 16.67 -3.15 29.28
CA ILE A 472 15.47 -3.97 29.27
C ILE A 472 15.70 -5.08 28.26
N GLU A 473 15.70 -6.32 28.74
CA GLU A 473 15.85 -7.51 27.93
C GLU A 473 14.57 -8.34 28.03
N ALA A 474 13.82 -8.48 26.93
CA ALA A 474 12.63 -9.32 26.88
C ALA A 474 12.91 -10.59 26.07
N LYS A 475 12.81 -11.74 26.74
CA LYS A 475 13.14 -13.05 26.17
C LYS A 475 12.05 -13.56 25.26
N GLN A 476 12.40 -13.93 24.03
CA GLN A 476 11.46 -14.46 23.05
C GLN A 476 10.71 -15.67 23.58
N PHE A 477 9.41 -15.72 23.27
CA PHE A 477 8.61 -16.91 23.52
C PHE A 477 9.11 -18.07 22.64
N GLY A 478 9.51 -17.77 21.41
CA GLY A 478 10.01 -18.74 20.43
C GLY A 478 8.93 -19.08 19.41
N GLU A 479 8.78 -20.35 19.10
CA GLU A 479 7.74 -20.82 18.17
C GLU A 479 6.37 -20.90 18.82
N LEU A 480 5.33 -20.72 18.00
CA LEU A 480 3.95 -20.92 18.38
C LEU A 480 3.70 -22.36 18.84
N PRO A 481 3.01 -22.57 19.98
CA PRO A 481 2.74 -23.89 20.49
C PRO A 481 1.93 -24.78 19.54
N SER A 482 2.02 -26.10 19.71
CA SER A 482 1.35 -27.10 18.87
C SER A 482 -0.18 -27.00 18.81
N TRP A 483 -0.82 -26.36 19.78
CA TRP A 483 -2.27 -26.15 19.80
C TRP A 483 -2.72 -24.97 18.91
N HIS A 484 -1.80 -24.09 18.51
CA HIS A 484 -2.10 -22.91 17.71
C HIS A 484 -2.25 -23.27 16.23
N GLU A 485 -3.15 -22.60 15.51
CA GLU A 485 -3.38 -22.85 14.07
C GLU A 485 -2.12 -22.61 13.22
N GLY A 486 -1.26 -21.68 13.66
CA GLY A 486 0.06 -21.39 13.09
C GLY A 486 1.23 -22.07 13.80
N ALA A 487 1.03 -23.24 14.41
CA ALA A 487 2.07 -23.96 15.16
C ALA A 487 3.42 -24.05 14.42
N GLY A 488 4.52 -23.84 15.13
CA GLY A 488 5.88 -23.81 14.56
C GLY A 488 6.29 -22.47 13.96
N GLY A 489 5.37 -21.50 13.82
CA GLY A 489 5.69 -20.15 13.38
C GLY A 489 6.37 -19.31 14.48
N ASP A 490 7.31 -18.44 14.12
CA ASP A 490 7.98 -17.54 15.06
C ASP A 490 7.04 -16.49 15.65
N THR A 491 7.04 -16.34 16.99
CA THR A 491 6.25 -15.32 17.69
C THR A 491 6.89 -13.94 17.66
N HIS A 492 6.05 -12.91 17.82
CA HIS A 492 6.47 -11.51 17.96
C HIS A 492 6.34 -11.03 19.42
N ILE A 493 7.32 -10.27 19.91
CA ILE A 493 7.19 -9.43 21.10
C ILE A 493 6.78 -8.03 20.64
N PHE A 494 5.69 -7.51 21.19
CA PHE A 494 5.26 -6.12 20.98
C PHE A 494 5.36 -5.38 22.31
N ILE A 495 6.12 -4.28 22.33
CA ILE A 495 6.30 -3.41 23.48
C ILE A 495 5.96 -1.96 23.15
N ASP A 496 5.43 -1.24 24.12
CA ASP A 496 5.29 0.21 24.10
C ASP A 496 5.64 0.84 25.46
N GLU A 497 5.91 2.14 25.41
CA GLU A 497 5.86 3.08 26.54
C GLU A 497 6.52 2.60 27.86
N VAL A 498 7.83 2.78 27.93
CA VAL A 498 8.68 2.57 29.10
C VAL A 498 8.71 3.83 29.96
N ASN A 499 8.28 3.71 31.21
CA ASN A 499 8.40 4.75 32.23
C ASN A 499 9.36 4.32 33.34
N ILE A 500 10.13 5.28 33.86
CA ILE A 500 11.13 5.06 34.91
C ILE A 500 10.84 6.03 36.06
N LYS A 501 10.74 5.51 37.28
CA LYS A 501 10.41 6.28 38.50
C LYS A 501 11.54 6.35 39.49
#